data_AF-A0A937VAG4-F1
#
_entry.id   AF-A0A937VAG4-F1
#
_cell.length_a   1.000
_cell.length_b   1.000
_cell.length_c   1.000
_cell.angle_alpha   90.00
_cell.angle_beta   90.00
_cell.angle_gamma   90.00
#
_symmetry.space_group_name_H-M   'P 1'
#
loop_
_entity.id
_entity.type
_entity.pdbx_description
1 polymer ?
#
loop_
_entity_poly.entity_id
_entity_poly.type
_entity_poly.pdbx_seq_one_letter_code
_entity_poly.pdbx_strand_id
1 'polypeptide(L)'
;MHGEITFGTNRIYLMFETLGFPTTYYAAVNTLVIEQCAEEIRRLSLPKFITWRGRRWLKGDPQALFVDTDYTGTAEFAAVPTGRVFEGSTVTFLALQLAYYMGCDPVILIGVDHSFTTQGQPNVTVVSQGDDPNHFAPGYFGKGFRWQLPDLEASEAAYRLAREAFAADGRSVLDATLGGKLTIFPKVDYGGLFT
;
A
#
# COMPACT_ATOMS: atom_id res chain seq x y z
N MET A 1 -9.41 -13.40 -8.89
CA MET A 1 -9.68 -12.03 -8.38
C MET A 1 -10.81 -11.33 -9.11
N HIS A 2 -11.43 -11.92 -10.15
CA HIS A 2 -12.57 -11.28 -10.81
C HIS A 2 -13.75 -11.20 -9.84
N GLY A 3 -14.36 -10.03 -9.70
CA GLY A 3 -15.45 -9.79 -8.74
C GLY A 3 -15.00 -9.35 -7.34
N GLU A 4 -13.69 -9.37 -7.05
CA GLU A 4 -13.15 -8.95 -5.75
C GLU A 4 -12.90 -7.43 -5.70
N ILE A 5 -13.02 -6.86 -4.50
CA ILE A 5 -12.51 -5.51 -4.22
C ILE A 5 -11.00 -5.59 -4.04
N THR A 6 -10.25 -4.87 -4.89
CA THR A 6 -8.78 -4.88 -4.85
C THR A 6 -8.22 -3.48 -4.65
N PHE A 7 -7.20 -3.38 -3.79
CA PHE A 7 -6.42 -2.16 -3.57
C PHE A 7 -5.03 -2.33 -4.16
N GLY A 8 -4.76 -1.58 -5.22
CA GLY A 8 -3.44 -1.46 -5.78
C GLY A 8 -2.65 -0.34 -5.11
N THR A 9 -1.38 -0.56 -4.78
CA THR A 9 -0.58 0.45 -4.07
C THR A 9 0.62 0.95 -4.86
N ASN A 10 0.99 2.22 -4.65
CA ASN A 10 2.20 2.85 -5.18
C ASN A 10 2.40 2.66 -6.70
N ARG A 11 3.36 1.85 -7.17
CA ARG A 11 3.59 1.62 -8.60
C ARG A 11 3.09 0.28 -9.11
N ILE A 12 2.10 -0.35 -8.45
CA ILE A 12 1.48 -1.61 -8.89
C ILE A 12 0.97 -1.56 -10.34
N TYR A 13 0.61 -0.37 -10.85
CA TYR A 13 0.11 -0.19 -12.20
C TYR A 13 1.12 -0.61 -13.28
N LEU A 14 2.41 -0.70 -12.94
CA LEU A 14 3.43 -1.27 -13.82
C LEU A 14 3.20 -2.74 -14.15
N MET A 15 2.38 -3.44 -13.34
CA MET A 15 2.08 -4.87 -13.51
C MET A 15 0.71 -5.11 -14.16
N PHE A 16 -0.12 -4.08 -14.39
CA PHE A 16 -1.49 -4.26 -14.87
C PHE A 16 -1.56 -4.93 -16.25
N GLU A 17 -0.62 -4.64 -17.14
CA GLU A 17 -0.53 -5.31 -18.44
C GLU A 17 -0.23 -6.81 -18.28
N THR A 18 0.71 -7.16 -17.39
CA THR A 18 1.05 -8.56 -17.08
C THR A 18 -0.08 -9.30 -16.37
N LEU A 19 -0.81 -8.64 -15.46
CA LEU A 19 -1.96 -9.22 -14.78
C LEU A 19 -3.17 -9.36 -15.71
N GLY A 20 -3.26 -8.56 -16.77
CA GLY A 20 -4.39 -8.50 -17.69
C GLY A 20 -5.61 -7.77 -17.14
N PHE A 21 -5.51 -7.14 -15.96
CA PHE A 21 -6.58 -6.35 -15.34
C PHE A 21 -6.02 -5.28 -14.37
N PRO A 22 -6.71 -4.14 -14.20
CA PRO A 22 -6.40 -3.15 -13.17
C PRO A 22 -7.03 -3.52 -11.82
N THR A 23 -6.59 -2.88 -10.74
CA THR A 23 -7.26 -2.97 -9.44
C THR A 23 -8.53 -2.12 -9.37
N THR A 24 -9.43 -2.43 -8.44
CA THR A 24 -10.67 -1.68 -8.19
C THR A 24 -10.39 -0.28 -7.69
N TYR A 25 -9.44 -0.16 -6.75
CA TYR A 25 -8.99 1.08 -6.15
C TYR A 25 -7.46 1.18 -6.22
N TYR A 26 -6.97 2.41 -6.13
CA TYR A 26 -5.55 2.70 -5.96
C TYR A 26 -5.28 3.48 -4.69
N ALA A 27 -4.16 3.24 -4.02
CA ALA A 27 -3.74 3.99 -2.85
C ALA A 27 -2.27 4.42 -2.91
N ALA A 28 -1.98 5.65 -2.50
CA ALA A 28 -0.63 6.14 -2.29
C ALA A 28 -0.56 7.19 -1.18
N VAL A 29 0.41 7.01 -0.27
CA VAL A 29 0.68 7.94 0.84
C VAL A 29 2.09 8.53 0.81
N ASN A 30 3.03 7.89 0.10
CA ASN A 30 4.38 8.41 -0.01
C ASN A 30 4.43 9.58 -1.00
N THR A 31 4.75 10.78 -0.52
CA THR A 31 4.77 11.99 -1.33
C THR A 31 5.85 11.97 -2.42
N LEU A 32 6.96 11.25 -2.25
CA LEU A 32 7.98 11.11 -3.29
C LEU A 32 7.48 10.25 -4.46
N VAL A 33 6.72 9.19 -4.16
CA VAL A 33 6.08 8.37 -5.20
C VAL A 33 5.04 9.21 -5.93
N ILE A 34 4.17 9.91 -5.20
CA ILE A 34 3.12 10.75 -5.80
C ILE A 34 3.72 11.87 -6.66
N GLU A 35 4.77 12.53 -6.19
CA GLU A 35 5.47 13.59 -6.91
C GLU A 35 6.07 13.08 -8.23
N GLN A 36 6.87 12.02 -8.17
CA GLN A 36 7.67 11.55 -9.29
C GLN A 36 6.85 10.73 -10.30
N CYS A 37 5.74 10.13 -9.86
CA CYS A 37 4.84 9.33 -10.68
C CYS A 37 3.51 10.03 -10.99
N ALA A 38 3.38 11.34 -10.74
CA ALA A 38 2.12 12.06 -10.87
C ALA A 38 1.45 11.83 -12.23
N GLU A 39 2.20 11.95 -13.33
CA GLU A 39 1.68 11.76 -14.69
C GLU A 39 1.21 10.33 -14.96
N GLU A 40 1.91 9.32 -14.43
CA GLU A 40 1.50 7.92 -14.54
C GLU A 40 0.22 7.67 -13.74
N ILE A 41 0.17 8.17 -12.51
CA ILE A 41 -0.98 8.03 -11.62
C ILE A 41 -2.20 8.70 -12.25
N ARG A 42 -2.09 9.92 -12.81
CA ARG A 42 -3.19 10.64 -13.47
C ARG A 42 -3.80 9.87 -14.64
N ARG A 43 -3.03 9.01 -15.32
CA ARG A 43 -3.52 8.19 -16.44
C ARG A 43 -4.38 7.00 -15.99
N LEU A 44 -4.36 6.63 -14.71
CA LEU A 44 -5.19 5.55 -14.21
C LEU A 44 -6.66 6.01 -14.17
N SER A 45 -7.54 5.26 -14.82
CA SER A 45 -8.99 5.55 -14.95
C SER A 45 -9.85 5.02 -13.79
N LEU A 46 -9.21 4.67 -12.67
CA LEU A 46 -9.81 4.06 -11.48
C LEU A 46 -9.77 5.03 -10.28
N PRO A 47 -10.66 4.87 -9.27
CA PRO A 47 -10.66 5.74 -8.10
C PRO A 47 -9.41 5.58 -7.24
N LYS A 48 -8.90 6.71 -6.73
CA LYS A 48 -7.59 6.80 -6.08
C LYS A 48 -7.71 7.42 -4.69
N PHE A 49 -7.23 6.73 -3.67
CA PHE A 49 -7.04 7.27 -2.32
C PHE A 49 -5.62 7.80 -2.18
N ILE A 50 -5.49 9.12 -2.13
CA ILE A 50 -4.19 9.82 -2.12
C ILE A 50 -4.07 10.58 -0.81
N THR A 51 -2.91 10.55 -0.16
CA THR A 51 -2.65 11.46 0.98
C THR A 51 -2.92 12.92 0.59
N TRP A 52 -3.60 13.66 1.45
CA TRP A 52 -3.82 15.10 1.31
C TRP A 52 -2.51 15.87 1.13
N ARG A 53 -1.40 15.37 1.71
CA ARG A 53 -0.05 15.95 1.56
C ARG A 53 0.44 15.91 0.11
N GLY A 54 -0.07 14.97 -0.69
CA GLY A 54 0.22 14.78 -2.11
C GLY A 54 -0.69 15.55 -3.07
N ARG A 55 -1.72 16.23 -2.58
CA ARG A 55 -2.81 16.77 -3.43
C ARG A 55 -2.39 17.74 -4.52
N ARG A 56 -1.28 18.46 -4.33
CA ARG A 56 -0.81 19.46 -5.30
C ARG A 56 -0.46 18.86 -6.66
N TRP A 57 0.01 17.62 -6.68
CA TRP A 57 0.44 16.93 -7.90
C TRP A 57 -0.73 16.28 -8.65
N LEU A 58 -1.79 15.91 -7.93
CA LEU A 58 -2.99 15.27 -8.50
C LEU A 58 -4.21 16.20 -8.49
N LYS A 59 -4.00 17.51 -8.32
CA LYS A 59 -5.08 18.50 -8.34
C LYS A 59 -5.84 18.42 -9.68
N GLY A 60 -7.17 18.37 -9.58
CA GLY A 60 -8.07 18.31 -10.74
C GLY A 60 -8.19 16.93 -11.39
N ASP A 61 -7.55 15.89 -10.85
CA ASP A 61 -7.87 14.51 -11.26
C ASP A 61 -9.26 14.13 -10.69
N PRO A 62 -10.26 13.86 -11.53
CA PRO A 62 -11.62 13.57 -11.07
C PRO A 62 -11.74 12.23 -10.33
N GLN A 63 -10.74 11.36 -10.45
CA GLN A 63 -10.70 10.07 -9.76
C GLN A 63 -9.97 10.15 -8.41
N ALA A 64 -9.34 11.27 -8.08
CA ALA A 64 -8.56 11.42 -6.85
C ALA A 64 -9.44 11.84 -5.67
N LEU A 65 -9.51 10.97 -4.66
CA LEU A 65 -10.02 11.27 -3.32
C LEU A 65 -8.82 11.52 -2.40
N PHE A 66 -8.79 12.71 -1.80
CA PHE A 66 -7.71 13.07 -0.88
C PHE A 66 -8.08 12.72 0.56
N VAL A 67 -7.28 11.84 1.17
CA VAL A 67 -7.43 11.39 2.54
C VAL A 67 -6.48 12.18 3.43
N ASP A 68 -6.96 12.77 4.53
CA ASP A 68 -6.06 13.43 5.49
C ASP A 68 -5.27 12.36 6.24
N THR A 69 -4.02 12.13 5.83
CA THR A 69 -3.16 11.10 6.41
C THR A 69 -1.93 11.73 7.07
N ASP A 70 -1.47 11.11 8.15
CA ASP A 70 -0.33 11.57 8.93
C ASP A 70 0.47 10.39 9.51
N TYR A 71 1.69 10.67 9.94
CA TYR A 71 2.59 9.74 10.63
C TYR A 71 3.14 10.35 11.94
N THR A 72 2.71 11.55 12.33
CA THR A 72 3.16 12.22 13.56
C THR A 72 2.21 12.09 14.75
N GLY A 73 0.93 11.77 14.49
CA GLY A 73 -0.08 11.53 15.51
C GLY A 73 0.05 10.17 16.21
N THR A 74 -0.89 9.90 17.13
CA THR A 74 -0.98 8.59 17.80
C THR A 74 -1.13 7.46 16.78
N ALA A 75 -0.38 6.38 16.96
CA ALA A 75 -0.50 5.20 16.13
C ALA A 75 -1.79 4.44 16.47
N GLU A 76 -2.81 4.59 15.63
CA GLU A 76 -4.14 4.01 15.82
C GLU A 76 -4.68 3.44 14.50
N PHE A 77 -5.56 2.45 14.60
CA PHE A 77 -6.32 1.95 13.46
C PHE A 77 -7.65 2.70 13.35
N ALA A 78 -7.87 3.39 12.23
CA ALA A 78 -9.11 4.11 11.98
C ALA A 78 -10.17 3.21 11.34
N ALA A 79 -11.10 2.69 12.15
CA ALA A 79 -12.29 1.96 11.69
C ALA A 79 -13.20 2.80 10.78
N VAL A 80 -13.21 4.13 10.98
CA VAL A 80 -13.95 5.11 10.17
C VAL A 80 -12.96 6.17 9.66
N PRO A 81 -12.36 5.98 8.47
CA PRO A 81 -11.29 6.82 7.94
C PRO A 81 -11.82 8.12 7.29
N THR A 82 -12.79 8.79 7.92
CA THR A 82 -13.34 10.07 7.45
C THR A 82 -12.66 11.29 8.09
N GLY A 83 -11.90 11.08 9.16
CA GLY A 83 -11.04 12.08 9.79
C GLY A 83 -9.58 11.92 9.35
N ARG A 84 -8.66 12.42 10.18
CA ARG A 84 -7.23 12.15 9.99
C ARG A 84 -6.91 10.68 10.32
N VAL A 85 -6.13 10.02 9.47
CA VAL A 85 -5.75 8.61 9.64
C VAL A 85 -4.23 8.44 9.71
N PHE A 86 -3.80 7.46 10.52
CA PHE A 86 -2.38 7.13 10.66
C PHE A 86 -1.91 6.25 9.48
N GLU A 87 -0.75 6.57 8.92
CA GLU A 87 -0.19 5.88 7.75
C GLU A 87 0.53 4.57 8.08
N GLY A 88 0.99 4.38 9.32
CA GLY A 88 1.62 3.12 9.74
C GLY A 88 2.92 2.76 9.00
N SER A 89 3.64 3.74 8.46
CA SER A 89 4.87 3.55 7.67
C SER A 89 4.72 2.66 6.42
N THR A 90 3.48 2.34 6.02
CA THR A 90 3.17 1.52 4.85
C THR A 90 1.82 1.89 4.25
N VAL A 91 1.78 2.07 2.93
CA VAL A 91 0.51 2.32 2.21
C VAL A 91 -0.50 1.17 2.39
N THR A 92 -0.02 -0.05 2.66
CA THR A 92 -0.87 -1.21 2.94
C THR A 92 -1.72 -1.00 4.19
N PHE A 93 -1.23 -0.25 5.19
CA PHE A 93 -2.00 0.04 6.40
C PHE A 93 -3.16 1.00 6.13
N LEU A 94 -2.99 2.00 5.26
CA LEU A 94 -4.11 2.79 4.76
C LEU A 94 -5.12 1.91 4.00
N ALA A 95 -4.65 1.03 3.12
CA ALA A 95 -5.52 0.14 2.36
C ALA A 95 -6.34 -0.79 3.28
N LEU A 96 -5.74 -1.31 4.36
CA LEU A 96 -6.43 -2.12 5.37
C LEU A 96 -7.52 -1.35 6.10
N GLN A 97 -7.27 -0.09 6.49
CA GLN A 97 -8.28 0.78 7.12
C GLN A 97 -9.45 1.06 6.17
N LEU A 98 -9.16 1.32 4.89
CA LEU A 98 -10.19 1.53 3.87
C LEU A 98 -11.00 0.26 3.60
N ALA A 99 -10.35 -0.90 3.43
CA ALA A 99 -11.01 -2.18 3.21
C ALA A 99 -11.91 -2.56 4.40
N TYR A 100 -11.43 -2.35 5.63
CA TYR A 100 -12.23 -2.54 6.84
C TYR A 100 -13.48 -1.65 6.84
N TYR A 101 -13.33 -0.37 6.54
CA TYR A 101 -14.46 0.55 6.49
C TYR A 101 -15.49 0.18 5.40
N MET A 102 -15.01 -0.37 4.29
CA MET A 102 -15.86 -0.88 3.20
C MET A 102 -16.51 -2.24 3.51
N GLY A 103 -16.23 -2.84 4.67
CA GLY A 103 -16.82 -4.10 5.08
C GLY A 103 -16.18 -5.35 4.45
N CYS A 104 -14.97 -5.24 3.91
CA CYS A 104 -14.26 -6.39 3.36
C CYS A 104 -13.88 -7.38 4.47
N ASP A 105 -14.22 -8.66 4.27
CA ASP A 105 -13.82 -9.78 5.13
C ASP A 105 -13.93 -11.11 4.36
N PRO A 106 -12.88 -11.94 4.30
CA PRO A 106 -11.51 -11.64 4.74
C PRO A 106 -10.83 -10.61 3.82
N VAL A 107 -9.80 -9.94 4.32
CA VAL A 107 -8.86 -9.18 3.48
C VAL A 107 -7.61 -10.02 3.22
N ILE A 108 -7.24 -10.19 1.94
CA ILE A 108 -6.10 -11.00 1.53
C ILE A 108 -4.94 -10.09 1.07
N LEU A 109 -3.79 -10.23 1.69
CA LEU A 109 -2.55 -9.58 1.27
C LEU A 109 -1.84 -10.41 0.21
N ILE A 110 -1.37 -9.75 -0.84
CA ILE A 110 -0.60 -10.34 -1.94
C ILE A 110 0.53 -9.38 -2.29
N GLY A 111 1.74 -9.91 -2.42
CA GLY A 111 2.93 -9.12 -2.78
C GLY A 111 3.52 -8.30 -1.62
N VAL A 112 3.30 -8.73 -0.37
CA VAL A 112 3.90 -8.11 0.82
C VAL A 112 5.14 -8.91 1.24
N ASP A 113 6.21 -8.79 0.46
CA ASP A 113 7.42 -9.59 0.64
C ASP A 113 8.11 -9.34 1.98
N HIS A 114 8.02 -8.11 2.50
CA HIS A 114 8.56 -7.68 3.78
C HIS A 114 10.05 -8.04 3.95
N SER A 115 10.81 -7.88 2.87
CA SER A 115 12.21 -8.24 2.77
C SER A 115 12.92 -7.26 1.86
N PHE A 116 13.95 -6.58 2.38
CA PHE A 116 14.72 -5.58 1.63
C PHE A 116 16.21 -5.88 1.75
N THR A 117 16.90 -5.83 0.61
CA THR A 117 18.37 -5.95 0.54
C THR A 117 19.07 -4.65 0.90
N THR A 118 18.41 -3.51 0.64
CA THR A 118 18.93 -2.19 0.95
C THR A 118 18.88 -1.92 2.45
N GLN A 119 20.02 -1.52 3.01
CA GLN A 119 20.19 -1.24 4.44
C GLN A 119 20.32 0.27 4.68
N GLY A 120 19.85 0.74 5.83
CA GLY A 120 20.05 2.11 6.28
C GLY A 120 19.05 2.52 7.35
N GLN A 121 19.12 3.80 7.74
CA GLN A 121 18.20 4.37 8.72
C GLN A 121 16.77 4.41 8.13
N PRO A 122 15.75 3.93 8.86
CA PRO A 122 14.36 3.95 8.39
C PRO A 122 13.91 5.35 7.98
N ASN A 123 13.04 5.42 6.95
CA ASN A 123 12.44 6.65 6.42
C ASN A 123 13.40 7.69 5.82
N VAL A 124 14.71 7.41 5.80
CA VAL A 124 15.69 8.28 5.15
C VAL A 124 15.47 8.27 3.65
N THR A 125 15.44 9.46 3.06
CA THR A 125 15.37 9.61 1.61
C THR A 125 16.72 9.32 0.97
N VAL A 126 16.73 8.40 0.02
CA VAL A 126 17.89 8.04 -0.79
C VAL A 126 17.57 8.19 -2.27
N VAL A 127 18.60 8.30 -3.10
CA VAL A 127 18.48 8.33 -4.57
C VAL A 127 18.91 6.98 -5.10
N SER A 128 18.05 6.31 -5.85
CA SER A 128 18.37 5.05 -6.51
C SER A 128 19.52 5.23 -7.51
N GLN A 129 20.45 4.28 -7.51
CA GLN A 129 21.64 4.29 -8.37
C GLN A 129 21.51 3.38 -9.60
N GLY A 130 20.44 2.60 -9.71
CA GLY A 130 20.28 1.58 -10.75
C GLY A 130 18.95 0.85 -10.64
N ASP A 131 18.97 -0.43 -10.97
CA ASP A 131 17.80 -1.31 -10.88
C ASP A 131 17.41 -1.57 -9.41
N ASP A 132 16.14 -1.80 -9.19
CA ASP A 132 15.54 -2.06 -7.88
C ASP A 132 15.40 -3.57 -7.65
N PRO A 133 16.18 -4.16 -6.74
CA PRO A 133 16.09 -5.58 -6.42
C PRO A 133 14.98 -5.91 -5.40
N ASN A 134 14.30 -4.90 -4.84
CA ASN A 134 13.37 -5.08 -3.72
C ASN A 134 11.90 -5.10 -4.14
N HIS A 135 11.60 -4.78 -5.40
CA HIS A 135 10.23 -4.73 -5.92
C HIS A 135 10.10 -5.59 -7.18
N PHE A 136 8.86 -5.91 -7.56
CA PHE A 136 8.56 -6.82 -8.67
C PHE A 136 9.06 -6.36 -10.04
N ALA A 137 9.35 -5.07 -10.21
CA ALA A 137 9.86 -4.50 -11.46
C ALA A 137 11.27 -3.93 -11.23
N PRO A 138 12.29 -4.29 -12.04
CA PRO A 138 13.63 -3.71 -11.92
C PRO A 138 13.64 -2.18 -12.05
N GLY A 139 12.70 -1.61 -12.82
CA GLY A 139 12.52 -0.17 -12.96
C GLY A 139 11.62 0.49 -11.89
N TYR A 140 11.22 -0.21 -10.83
CA TYR A 140 10.28 0.29 -9.81
C TYR A 140 10.84 1.49 -9.05
N PHE A 141 12.10 1.48 -8.65
CA PHE A 141 12.84 2.68 -8.27
C PHE A 141 14.11 2.76 -9.12
N GLY A 142 13.95 3.02 -10.42
CA GLY A 142 15.08 3.14 -11.35
C GLY A 142 16.04 4.28 -11.01
N LYS A 143 17.18 4.31 -11.70
CA LYS A 143 18.25 5.31 -11.48
C LYS A 143 17.71 6.74 -11.40
N GLY A 144 18.08 7.46 -10.35
CA GLY A 144 17.66 8.85 -10.10
C GLY A 144 16.37 8.99 -9.29
N PHE A 145 15.62 7.90 -9.07
CA PHE A 145 14.39 7.94 -8.30
C PHE A 145 14.68 8.18 -6.81
N ARG A 146 14.00 9.16 -6.21
CA ARG A 146 14.07 9.41 -4.77
C ARG A 146 13.06 8.54 -4.04
N TRP A 147 13.50 7.75 -3.07
CA TRP A 147 12.60 6.93 -2.26
C TRP A 147 13.06 6.89 -0.80
N GLN A 148 12.16 6.48 0.09
CA GLN A 148 12.45 6.36 1.51
C GLN A 148 12.74 4.91 1.85
N LEU A 149 13.80 4.68 2.61
CA LEU A 149 14.12 3.36 3.13
C LEU A 149 12.98 2.84 4.01
N PRO A 150 12.67 1.53 3.92
CA PRO A 150 11.53 0.95 4.60
C PRO A 150 11.72 0.96 6.12
N ASP A 151 10.63 1.17 6.84
CA ASP A 151 10.55 1.02 8.29
C ASP A 151 9.74 -0.23 8.63
N LEU A 152 10.42 -1.39 8.64
CA LEU A 152 9.75 -2.68 8.83
C LEU A 152 9.16 -2.83 10.22
N GLU A 153 9.85 -2.32 11.25
CA GLU A 153 9.37 -2.38 12.62
C GLU A 153 8.10 -1.53 12.82
N ALA A 154 8.09 -0.29 12.32
CA ALA A 154 6.91 0.56 12.37
C ALA A 154 5.76 -0.02 11.53
N SER A 155 6.07 -0.60 10.35
CA SER A 155 5.07 -1.27 9.51
C SER A 155 4.45 -2.46 10.24
N GLU A 156 5.24 -3.28 10.92
CA GLU A 156 4.74 -4.40 11.72
C GLU A 156 3.90 -3.94 12.91
N ALA A 157 4.29 -2.85 13.60
CA ALA A 157 3.48 -2.28 14.67
C ALA A 157 2.10 -1.86 14.14
N ALA A 158 2.04 -1.21 12.98
CA ALA A 158 0.80 -0.87 12.32
C ALA A 158 -0.01 -2.11 11.91
N TYR A 159 0.64 -3.13 11.34
CA TYR A 159 -0.05 -4.38 10.99
C TYR A 159 -0.64 -5.11 12.22
N ARG A 160 0.00 -5.02 13.39
CA ARG A 160 -0.57 -5.56 14.64
C ARG A 160 -1.85 -4.80 15.03
N LEU A 161 -1.86 -3.47 14.94
CA LEU A 161 -3.07 -2.66 15.17
C LEU A 161 -4.21 -3.05 14.20
N ALA A 162 -3.90 -3.24 12.92
CA ALA A 162 -4.89 -3.72 11.95
C ALA A 162 -5.42 -5.10 12.31
N ARG A 163 -4.53 -6.05 12.62
CA ARG A 163 -4.92 -7.41 13.01
C ARG A 163 -5.85 -7.42 14.22
N GLU A 164 -5.52 -6.62 15.23
CA GLU A 164 -6.31 -6.48 16.46
C GLU A 164 -7.70 -5.88 16.18
N ALA A 165 -7.78 -4.82 15.37
CA ALA A 165 -9.03 -4.20 15.00
C ALA A 165 -9.94 -5.13 14.18
N PHE A 166 -9.39 -5.86 13.21
CA PHE A 166 -10.15 -6.85 12.45
C PHE A 166 -10.65 -7.98 13.36
N ALA A 167 -9.77 -8.53 14.21
CA ALA A 167 -10.12 -9.63 15.10
C ALA A 167 -11.17 -9.24 16.15
N ALA A 168 -11.14 -8.01 16.67
CA ALA A 168 -12.14 -7.49 17.60
C ALA A 168 -13.56 -7.51 17.03
N ASP A 169 -13.69 -7.42 15.70
CA ASP A 169 -14.96 -7.44 14.97
C ASP A 169 -15.26 -8.81 14.31
N GLY A 170 -14.49 -9.84 14.65
CA GLY A 170 -14.65 -11.18 14.07
C GLY A 170 -14.24 -11.28 12.59
N ARG A 171 -13.52 -10.28 12.08
CA ARG A 171 -12.99 -10.24 10.72
C ARG A 171 -11.55 -10.71 10.68
N SER A 172 -11.03 -10.97 9.47
CA SER A 172 -9.66 -11.47 9.31
C SER A 172 -8.87 -10.78 8.20
N VAL A 173 -7.56 -10.71 8.42
CA VAL A 173 -6.57 -10.39 7.41
C VAL A 173 -5.66 -11.60 7.25
N LEU A 174 -5.53 -12.09 6.02
CA LEU A 174 -4.72 -13.25 5.66
C LEU A 174 -3.61 -12.81 4.69
N ASP A 175 -2.51 -13.55 4.64
CA ASP A 175 -1.38 -13.26 3.76
C ASP A 175 -1.12 -14.43 2.79
N ALA A 176 -1.41 -14.19 1.51
CA ALA A 176 -1.19 -15.11 0.40
C ALA A 176 0.10 -14.80 -0.39
N THR A 177 0.98 -13.95 0.15
CA THR A 177 2.24 -13.60 -0.51
C THR A 177 3.16 -14.80 -0.60
N LEU A 178 3.45 -15.23 -1.84
CA LEU A 178 4.36 -16.33 -2.11
C LEU A 178 5.78 -15.99 -1.63
N GLY A 179 6.30 -16.75 -0.67
CA GLY A 179 7.65 -16.56 -0.12
C GLY A 179 7.85 -15.32 0.76
N GLY A 180 6.79 -14.53 1.00
CA GLY A 180 6.85 -13.30 1.80
C GLY A 180 7.23 -13.57 3.26
N LYS A 181 8.02 -12.64 3.83
CA LYS A 181 8.61 -12.76 5.18
C LYS A 181 7.77 -12.15 6.29
N LEU A 182 6.65 -11.50 5.97
CA LEU A 182 5.74 -10.97 6.98
C LEU A 182 5.13 -12.11 7.80
N THR A 183 5.14 -12.00 9.13
CA THR A 183 4.66 -13.03 10.07
C THR A 183 3.49 -12.56 10.94
N ILE A 184 3.00 -11.35 10.72
CA ILE A 184 1.94 -10.75 11.54
C ILE A 184 0.57 -11.39 11.27
N PHE A 185 0.26 -11.67 10.00
CA PHE A 185 -0.99 -12.24 9.55
C PHE A 185 -0.86 -13.74 9.24
N PRO A 186 -1.89 -14.57 9.48
CA PRO A 186 -1.89 -15.98 9.10
C PRO A 186 -1.66 -16.16 7.59
N LYS A 187 -0.82 -17.13 7.22
CA LYS A 187 -0.56 -17.46 5.83
C LYS A 187 -1.68 -18.31 5.23
N VAL A 188 -1.97 -18.12 3.94
CA VAL A 188 -2.90 -18.93 3.15
C VAL A 188 -2.31 -19.24 1.78
N ASP A 189 -2.68 -20.37 1.18
CA ASP A 189 -2.25 -20.72 -0.17
C ASP A 189 -2.97 -19.85 -1.21
N TYR A 190 -2.20 -19.19 -2.08
CA TYR A 190 -2.72 -18.37 -3.17
C TYR A 190 -3.51 -19.22 -4.19
N GLY A 191 -3.04 -20.43 -4.49
CA GLY A 191 -3.62 -21.28 -5.54
C GLY A 191 -5.08 -21.67 -5.30
N GLY A 192 -5.52 -21.71 -4.05
CA GLY A 192 -6.88 -22.07 -3.66
C GLY A 192 -7.87 -20.91 -3.52
N LEU A 193 -7.47 -19.65 -3.72
CA LEU A 193 -8.30 -18.50 -3.30
C LEU A 193 -9.27 -17.96 -4.35
N PHE A 194 -9.02 -18.16 -5.65
CA PHE A 194 -9.71 -17.40 -6.70
C PHE A 194 -10.23 -18.24 -7.88
N THR A 195 -10.83 -19.39 -7.57
CA THR A 195 -11.45 -20.30 -8.56
C THR A 195 -12.74 -19.75 -9.15
#